data_AF-A0A6L2PCM3-F1
#
_entry.id   AF-A0A6L2PCM3-F1
#
_cell.length_a   1.000
_cell.length_b   1.000
_cell.length_c   1.000
_cell.angle_alpha   90.00
_cell.angle_beta   90.00
_cell.angle_gamma   90.00
#
_symmetry.space_group_name_H-M   'P 1'
#
loop_
_entity.id
_entity.type
_entity.pdbx_description
1 polymer ?
#
loop_
_entity_poly.entity_id
_entity_poly.type
_entity_poly.pdbx_seq_one_letter_code
_entity_poly.pdbx_strand_id
1 'polypeptide(L)' 'MQVHHDDGCVVTINSATGAVQFQRPEGQILQYGEKDVLPDDLKIKLVQIPKIVRYLMQTEMKIKSPVLIPRTRVVR' A
#
# COMPACT_ATOMS: atom_id res chain seq x y z
N MET A 1 5.34 4.41 2.26
CA MET A 1 4.05 3.73 2.01
C MET A 1 3.56 3.15 3.32
N GLN A 2 2.26 3.19 3.61
CA GLN A 2 1.68 2.59 4.80
C GLN A 2 0.60 1.58 4.38
N VAL A 3 0.57 0.42 5.04
CA VAL A 3 -0.40 -0.65 4.79
C VAL A 3 -1.09 -1.00 6.09
N HIS A 4 -2.41 -0.87 6.12
CA HIS A 4 -3.25 -1.27 7.23
C HIS A 4 -3.77 -2.67 6.96
N HIS A 5 -3.57 -3.58 7.90
CA HIS A 5 -4.03 -4.96 7.83
C HIS A 5 -5.29 -5.15 8.68
N ASP A 6 -6.14 -6.11 8.30
CA ASP A 6 -7.43 -6.37 8.96
C ASP A 6 -7.29 -6.82 10.42
N ASP A 7 -6.11 -7.33 10.81
CA ASP A 7 -5.79 -7.70 12.19
C ASP A 7 -5.33 -6.52 13.06
N GLY A 8 -5.47 -5.29 12.56
CA GLY A 8 -5.09 -4.06 13.25
C GLY A 8 -3.59 -3.75 13.19
N CYS A 9 -2.78 -4.59 12.53
CA CYS A 9 -1.38 -4.28 12.29
C CYS A 9 -1.23 -3.17 11.26
N VAL A 10 -0.19 -2.35 11.42
CA VAL A 10 0.19 -1.32 10.44
C VAL A 10 1.66 -1.49 10.06
N VAL A 11 1.93 -1.57 8.76
CA VAL A 11 3.28 -1.67 8.21
C VAL A 11 3.61 -0.39 7.47
N THR A 12 4.64 0.32 7.91
CA THR A 12 5.14 1.53 7.26
C THR A 12 6.51 1.23 6.63
N ILE A 13 6.62 1.46 5.33
CA ILE A 13 7.86 1.24 4.56
C ILE A 13 8.40 2.59 4.10
N ASN A 14 9.66 2.85 4.47
CA ASN A 14 10.44 3.94 3.91
C ASN A 14 11.05 3.50 2.59
N SER A 15 10.58 4.07 1.47
CA SER A 15 11.04 3.70 0.13
C SER A 15 12.45 4.19 -0.19
N ALA A 16 12.97 5.20 0.52
CA ALA A 16 14.32 5.72 0.29
C ALA A 16 15.38 4.85 0.96
N THR A 17 15.07 4.26 2.12
CA THR A 17 16.04 3.50 2.92
C THR A 17 15.75 2.01 3.00
N GLY A 18 14.57 1.55 2.55
CA GLY A 18 14.11 0.18 2.73
C GLY A 18 13.72 -0.17 4.17
N ALA A 19 13.82 0.76 5.12
CA ALA A 19 13.48 0.51 6.51
C ALA A 19 11.96 0.27 6.67
N VAL A 20 11.63 -0.64 7.59
CA VAL A 20 10.27 -1.06 7.89
C VAL A 20 9.95 -0.75 9.34
N GLN A 21 8.83 -0.07 9.58
CA GLN A 21 8.24 0.05 10.90
C GLN A 21 7.00 -0.84 10.94
N PHE A 22 6.90 -1.66 11.98
CA PHE A 22 5.80 -2.59 12.21
C PHE A 22 5.11 -2.25 13.52
N GLN A 23 3.87 -1.80 13.43
CA GLN A 23 3.01 -1.54 14.56
C GLN A 23 2.04 -2.72 14.72
N ARG A 24 2.07 -3.35 15.88
CA ARG A 24 1.17 -4.43 16.28
C ARG A 24 -0.14 -3.84 16.86
N PRO A 25 -1.26 -4.58 16.85
CA PRO A 25 -2.55 -4.11 17.35
C PRO A 25 -2.53 -3.73 18.83
N GLU A 26 -1.69 -4.35 19.64
CA GLU A 26 -1.46 -4.01 21.05
C GLU A 26 -0.70 -2.68 21.26
N GLY A 27 -0.37 -1.97 20.17
CA GLY A 27 0.31 -0.67 20.21
C GLY A 27 1.83 -0.76 20.26
N GLN A 28 2.41 -1.96 20.27
CA GLN A 28 3.86 -2.13 20.17
C GLN A 28 4.35 -1.69 18.77
N ILE A 29 5.37 -0.83 18.74
CA ILE A 29 6.00 -0.36 17.50
C ILE A 29 7.44 -0.87 17.46
N LEU A 30 7.79 -1.56 16.38
CA LEU A 30 9.12 -2.10 16.13
C LEU A 30 9.67 -1.51 14.84
N GLN A 31 10.96 -1.22 14.80
CA GLN A 31 11.63 -0.70 13.61
C GLN A 31 12.75 -1.65 13.19
N TYR A 32 12.81 -1.91 11.88
CA TYR A 32 13.75 -2.82 11.26
C TYR A 32 14.45 -2.11 10.09
N GLY A 33 15.77 -2.20 10.06
CA GLY A 33 16.58 -1.88 8.91
C GLY A 33 16.58 -3.00 7.87
N GLU A 34 17.17 -2.71 6.71
CA GLU A 34 17.26 -3.64 5.57
C GLU A 34 17.94 -4.98 5.92
N LYS A 35 18.90 -4.95 6.86
CA LYS A 35 19.71 -6.11 7.24
C LYS A 35 19.19 -6.85 8.48
N ASP A 36 18.12 -6.37 9.09
CA ASP A 36 17.59 -6.96 10.32
C ASP A 36 16.83 -8.25 10.04
N VAL A 37 16.90 -9.19 10.97
CA VAL A 37 16.09 -10.40 10.90
C VAL A 37 14.65 -10.05 11.26
N LEU A 38 13.76 -10.19 10.29
CA LEU A 38 12.34 -9.90 10.47
C LEU A 38 11.63 -11.08 11.15
N PRO A 39 10.63 -10.81 12.02
CA PRO A 39 9.76 -11.86 12.54
C PRO A 39 8.83 -12.39 11.43
N ASP A 40 8.36 -13.63 11.58
CA ASP A 40 7.66 -14.33 10.50
C ASP A 40 6.29 -13.72 10.16
N ASP A 41 5.60 -13.18 11.16
CA ASP A 41 4.35 -12.43 10.98
C ASP A 41 4.54 -11.20 10.08
N LEU A 42 5.61 -10.45 10.27
CA LEU A 42 5.96 -9.31 9.41
C LEU A 42 6.33 -9.78 8.00
N LYS A 43 7.09 -10.87 7.85
CA LYS A 43 7.45 -11.42 6.52
C LYS A 43 6.19 -11.76 5.71
N ILE A 44 5.23 -12.45 6.32
CA ILE A 44 3.97 -12.84 5.66
C ILE A 44 3.23 -11.61 5.14
N LYS A 45 3.18 -10.53 5.93
CA LYS A 45 2.55 -9.27 5.54
C LYS A 45 3.28 -8.60 4.37
N LEU A 46 4.62 -8.51 4.44
CA LEU A 46 5.44 -7.90 3.40
C LEU A 46 5.32 -8.65 2.05
N VAL A 47 5.19 -9.98 2.06
CA VAL A 47 5.03 -10.79 0.83
C VAL A 47 3.75 -10.44 0.05
N GLN A 48 2.71 -9.92 0.71
CA GLN A 48 1.48 -9.51 0.02
C GLN A 48 1.57 -8.11 -0.62
N ILE A 49 2.49 -7.27 -0.15
CA ILE A 49 2.59 -5.87 -0.58
C ILE A 49 2.81 -5.70 -2.09
N PRO A 50 3.69 -6.49 -2.78
CA PRO A 50 3.84 -6.38 -4.23
C PRO A 50 2.52 -6.58 -5.00
N LYS A 51 1.62 -7.44 -4.51
CA LYS A 51 0.29 -7.64 -5.13
C LYS A 51 -0.58 -6.40 -4.99
N ILE A 52 -0.57 -5.76 -3.83
CA ILE A 52 -1.30 -4.52 -3.55
C ILE A 52 -0.76 -3.39 -4.44
N VAL A 53 0.56 -3.22 -4.51
CA VAL A 53 1.20 -2.21 -5.37
C VAL A 53 0.84 -2.45 -6.84
N ARG A 54 0.89 -3.71 -7.32
CA ARG A 54 0.48 -4.04 -8.68
C ARG A 54 -0.97 -3.66 -8.96
N TYR A 55 -1.88 -3.94 -8.03
CA TYR A 55 -3.29 -3.57 -8.16
C TYR A 55 -3.48 -2.05 -8.24
N LEU A 56 -2.77 -1.29 -7.41
CA LEU A 56 -2.81 0.18 -7.43
C LEU A 56 -2.30 0.74 -8.77
N MET A 57 -1.16 0.23 -9.27
CA MET A 57 -0.59 0.64 -10.56
C MET A 57 -1.52 0.33 -11.75
N GLN A 58 -2.22 -0.81 -11.73
CA GLN A 58 -3.22 -1.14 -12.74
C GLN A 58 -4.46 -0.22 -12.66
N THR A 59 -4.80 0.24 -11.46
CA THR A 59 -5.92 1.17 -11.25
C THR A 59 -5.58 2.56 -11.81
N GLU A 60 -4.36 3.05 -11.63
CA GLU A 60 -3.90 4.31 -12.22
C GLU A 60 -3.94 4.29 -13.76
N MET A 61 -3.64 3.15 -14.39
CA MET A 61 -3.80 2.99 -15.83
C MET A 61 -5.27 3.10 -16.29
N LYS A 62 -6.24 2.67 -15.46
CA LYS A 62 -7.67 2.78 -15.78
C LYS A 62 -8.22 4.20 -15.55
N ILE A 63 -7.65 4.96 -14.62
CA ILE A 63 -8.05 6.36 -14.35
C ILE A 63 -7.61 7.30 -15.50
N LYS A 64 -6.71 6.87 -16.39
CA LYS A 64 -6.29 7.64 -17.60
C LYS A 64 -7.26 7.59 -18.79
N SER A 65 -8.43 6.97 -18.67
CA SER A 65 -9.51 7.26 -19.62
C SER A 65 -10.42 8.32 -19.01
N PRO A 66 -10.26 9.61 -19.34
CA PRO A 66 -11.33 10.55 -19.10
C PRO A 66 -12.53 10.00 -19.88
N VAL A 67 -13.56 9.59 -19.17
CA VAL A 67 -14.89 9.45 -19.76
C VAL A 67 -15.17 10.82 -20.37
N LEU A 68 -15.06 10.89 -21.70
CA LEU A 68 -15.53 12.01 -22.50
C LEU A 68 -17.04 12.05 -22.25
N ILE A 69 -17.48 12.78 -21.22
CA ILE A 69 -18.87 13.08 -20.99
C ILE A 69 -19.33 13.79 -22.27
N PRO A 70 -20.19 13.18 -23.11
CA PRO A 70 -20.66 13.84 -24.30
C PRO A 70 -21.47 15.04 -23.81
N ARG A 71 -21.03 16.25 -24.10
CA ARG A 71 -21.83 17.45 -23.85
C ARG A 71 -23.10 17.30 -24.68
N THR A 72 -24.21 16.97 -24.04
CA THR A 72 -25.54 16.97 -24.65
C THR A 72 -25.78 18.38 -25.18
N ARG A 73 -25.84 18.55 -26.51
CA ARG A 73 -26.28 19.80 -27.12
C ARG A 73 -27.75 19.99 -26.74
N VAL A 74 -28.02 20.93 -25.86
CA VAL A 74 -29.37 21.48 -25.71
C VAL A 74 -29.67 22.26 -26.98
N VAL A 75 -30.56 21.72 -27.81
CA VAL A 75 -31.16 22.44 -28.93
C VAL A 75 -32.26 23.32 -28.35
N ARG A 76 -32.16 24.63 -28.55
CA ARG A 76 -33.21 25.62 -28.25
C ARG A 76 -34.26 25.64 -29.34
#